data_AF-A0A1I6PGG9-F1
#
_entry.id   AF-A0A1I6PGG9-F1
#
_cell.length_a   1.000
_cell.length_b   1.000
_cell.length_c   1.000
_cell.angle_alpha   90.00
_cell.angle_beta   90.00
_cell.angle_gamma   90.00
#
_symmetry.space_group_name_H-M   'P 1'
#
loop_
_entity.id
_entity.type
_entity.pdbx_description
1 polymer ?
#
loop_
_entity_poly.entity_id
_entity_poly.type
_entity_poly.pdbx_seq_one_letter_code
_entity_poly.pdbx_strand_id
1 'polypeptide(L)'
;MAEVRNFGTMKRLTLATAALSGLCSGALAEGARLNLDCSLVTVCSEAGICAAGEGPVAFTLAPLETDAAGAGDYEVSVDGAEALPAAALGFAGPFLWQPSEGTRMALSLTSETTALWTRQTTRSGTDAPPSAEIDFLTCRILP
;
A
#
# COMPACT_ATOMS: atom_id res chain seq x y z
N MET A 1 42.92 -71.86 -41.76
CA MET A 1 43.02 -71.59 -40.30
C MET A 1 42.09 -70.44 -39.99
N ALA A 2 41.05 -70.72 -39.23
CA ALA A 2 40.12 -69.75 -38.69
C ALA A 2 40.72 -69.08 -37.45
N GLU A 3 40.46 -67.79 -37.24
CA GLU A 3 39.90 -67.34 -35.97
C GLU A 3 39.26 -65.96 -36.13
N VAL A 4 37.95 -65.93 -35.92
CA VAL A 4 37.12 -64.74 -35.72
C VAL A 4 36.92 -64.61 -34.21
N ARG A 5 37.14 -63.41 -33.65
CA ARG A 5 36.42 -62.85 -32.49
C ARG A 5 36.98 -61.46 -32.16
N ASN A 6 36.15 -60.43 -32.22
CA ASN A 6 35.72 -59.78 -30.98
C ASN A 6 34.46 -58.94 -31.16
N PHE A 7 33.44 -59.24 -30.36
CA PHE A 7 32.19 -58.50 -30.23
C PHE A 7 32.40 -57.38 -29.20
N GLY A 8 32.34 -56.13 -29.66
CA GLY A 8 32.30 -54.95 -28.79
C GLY A 8 30.88 -54.40 -28.69
N THR A 9 30.04 -55.01 -27.86
CA THR A 9 28.77 -54.39 -27.41
C THR A 9 29.08 -53.50 -26.21
N MET A 10 28.98 -52.19 -26.35
CA MET A 10 28.74 -51.31 -25.21
C MET A 10 27.74 -50.21 -25.58
N LYS A 11 26.47 -50.50 -25.28
CA LYS A 11 25.48 -49.48 -24.93
C LYS A 11 26.07 -48.63 -23.80
N ARG A 12 26.33 -47.35 -24.05
CA ARG A 12 26.41 -46.34 -23.00
C ARG A 12 25.30 -45.33 -23.26
N LEU A 13 24.25 -45.55 -22.48
CA LEU A 13 23.10 -44.70 -22.25
C LEU A 13 23.61 -43.43 -21.57
N THR A 14 23.72 -42.32 -22.30
CA THR A 14 24.05 -41.03 -21.69
C THR A 14 22.77 -40.22 -21.57
N LEU A 15 22.38 -40.00 -20.32
CA LEU A 15 21.24 -39.22 -19.85
C LEU A 15 21.08 -37.89 -20.62
N ALA A 16 19.92 -37.71 -21.25
CA ALA A 16 19.42 -36.40 -21.63
C ALA A 16 18.80 -35.74 -20.39
N THR A 17 19.59 -34.93 -19.68
CA THR A 17 19.06 -34.09 -18.60
C THR A 17 18.32 -32.93 -19.22
N ALA A 18 16.98 -33.00 -19.20
CA ALA A 18 16.10 -31.98 -19.73
C ALA A 18 16.29 -30.65 -19.00
N ALA A 19 16.55 -29.59 -19.76
CA ALA A 19 16.53 -28.22 -19.28
C ALA A 19 15.09 -27.83 -18.91
N LEU A 20 14.76 -27.79 -17.61
CA LEU A 20 13.56 -27.12 -17.11
C LEU A 20 13.85 -25.61 -17.08
N SER A 21 13.73 -24.98 -18.24
CA SER A 21 13.75 -23.53 -18.39
C SER A 21 12.35 -23.06 -18.74
N GLY A 22 11.78 -22.21 -17.90
CA GLY A 22 10.57 -21.46 -18.23
C GLY A 22 9.33 -21.99 -17.52
N LEU A 23 8.89 -21.20 -16.54
CA LEU A 23 7.53 -20.65 -16.39
C LEU A 23 7.35 -20.18 -14.94
N CYS A 24 8.17 -19.21 -14.50
CA CYS A 24 7.65 -18.26 -13.53
C CYS A 24 6.83 -17.25 -14.35
N SER A 25 5.61 -17.67 -14.66
CA SER A 25 4.56 -16.78 -15.13
C SER A 25 4.51 -15.59 -14.19
N GLY A 26 4.58 -14.38 -14.76
CA GLY A 26 4.57 -13.13 -14.01
C GLY A 26 3.42 -13.15 -13.02
N ALA A 27 3.77 -13.19 -11.73
CA ALA A 27 2.90 -12.63 -10.71
C ALA A 27 2.77 -11.16 -11.09
N LEU A 28 1.62 -10.81 -11.67
CA LEU A 28 1.23 -9.44 -11.87
C LEU A 28 1.40 -8.76 -10.51
N ALA A 29 2.28 -7.77 -10.48
CA ALA A 29 2.41 -6.86 -9.37
C ALA A 29 1.12 -6.05 -9.27
N GLU A 30 0.07 -6.65 -8.72
CA GLU A 30 -0.95 -5.92 -7.98
C GLU A 30 -0.19 -5.35 -6.77
N GLY A 31 0.52 -4.24 -6.99
CA GLY A 31 1.33 -3.57 -5.97
C GLY A 31 0.52 -3.45 -4.70
N ALA A 32 1.07 -3.92 -3.58
CA ALA A 32 0.38 -4.19 -2.33
C ALA A 32 -0.57 -3.04 -1.93
N ARG A 33 -1.82 -3.11 -2.36
CA ARG A 33 -2.85 -2.15 -2.00
C ARG A 33 -3.23 -2.42 -0.55
N LEU A 34 -3.22 -1.37 0.26
CA LEU A 34 -3.69 -1.45 1.62
C LEU A 34 -5.10 -0.85 1.68
N ASN A 35 -6.08 -1.71 1.91
CA ASN A 35 -7.47 -1.31 2.10
C ASN A 35 -7.78 -1.29 3.61
N LEU A 36 -8.31 -0.18 4.10
CA LEU A 36 -8.63 0.05 5.49
C LEU A 36 -10.12 0.34 5.63
N ASP A 37 -10.80 -0.41 6.49
CA ASP A 37 -12.14 -0.10 6.95
C ASP A 37 -12.05 0.41 8.40
N CYS A 38 -12.28 1.70 8.59
CA CYS A 38 -12.06 2.39 9.85
C CYS A 38 -13.36 2.95 10.43
N SER A 39 -13.34 3.21 11.73
CA SER A 39 -14.36 3.96 12.45
C SER A 39 -13.72 5.09 13.24
N LEU A 40 -14.33 6.27 13.20
CA LEU A 40 -13.90 7.41 14.02
C LEU A 40 -14.21 7.12 15.49
N VAL A 41 -13.24 7.39 16.36
CA VAL A 41 -13.35 7.21 17.82
C VAL A 41 -13.33 8.54 18.53
N THR A 42 -12.39 9.41 18.15
CA THR A 42 -12.22 10.74 18.73
C THR A 42 -11.89 11.73 17.63
N VAL A 43 -12.46 12.92 17.68
CA VAL A 43 -12.12 14.04 16.79
C VAL A 43 -11.64 15.20 17.66
N CYS A 44 -10.44 15.70 17.37
CA CYS A 44 -9.87 16.87 18.04
C CYS A 44 -9.75 18.04 17.06
N SER A 45 -10.25 19.20 17.45
CA SER A 45 -10.18 20.45 16.66
C SER A 45 -8.88 21.22 16.89
N GLU A 46 -8.65 22.27 16.09
CA GLU A 46 -7.49 23.16 16.20
C GLU A 46 -7.42 23.90 17.54
N ALA A 47 -8.55 24.04 18.23
CA ALA A 47 -8.63 24.63 19.56
C ALA A 47 -8.19 23.67 20.68
N GLY A 48 -7.82 22.42 20.34
CA GLY A 48 -7.46 21.38 21.31
C GLY A 48 -8.67 20.76 22.02
N ILE A 49 -9.88 20.98 21.50
CA ILE A 49 -11.11 20.39 22.03
C ILE A 49 -11.32 19.04 21.33
N CYS A 50 -11.44 17.97 22.11
CA CYS A 50 -11.69 16.62 21.63
C CYS A 50 -13.09 16.14 22.05
N ALA A 51 -13.79 15.50 21.13
CA ALA A 51 -15.09 14.87 21.35
C ALA A 51 -15.13 13.47 20.73
N ALA A 52 -16.15 12.69 21.07
CA ALA A 52 -16.39 11.41 20.42
C ALA A 52 -16.57 11.63 18.90
N GLY A 53 -15.85 10.84 18.11
CA GLY A 53 -16.06 10.74 16.67
C GLY A 53 -17.09 9.67 16.36
N GLU A 54 -17.83 9.82 15.27
CA GLU A 54 -18.81 8.84 14.83
C GLU A 54 -18.70 8.64 13.32
N GLY A 55 -19.00 7.41 12.87
CA GLY A 55 -19.11 7.06 11.47
C GLY A 55 -17.97 6.19 10.94
N PRO A 56 -18.24 5.41 9.88
CA PRO A 56 -17.22 4.68 9.16
C PRO A 56 -16.44 5.60 8.21
N VAL A 57 -15.20 5.22 7.91
CA VAL A 57 -14.40 5.80 6.83
C VAL A 57 -13.51 4.71 6.23
N ALA A 58 -13.48 4.62 4.91
CA ALA A 58 -12.63 3.67 4.20
C ALA A 58 -11.46 4.37 3.52
N PHE A 59 -10.27 3.77 3.57
CA PHE A 59 -9.10 4.22 2.82
C PHE A 59 -8.58 3.13 1.92
N THR A 60 -8.19 3.49 0.70
CA THR A 60 -7.38 2.64 -0.17
C THR A 60 -6.06 3.35 -0.43
N LEU A 61 -4.95 2.70 -0.09
CA LEU A 61 -3.59 3.19 -0.28
C LEU A 61 -2.91 2.29 -1.31
N ALA A 62 -2.65 2.81 -2.50
CA ALA A 62 -2.07 2.05 -3.59
C ALA A 62 -0.63 2.54 -3.86
N PRO A 63 0.40 1.71 -3.65
CA PRO A 63 1.77 2.11 -3.98
C PRO A 63 1.94 2.22 -5.49
N LEU A 64 2.64 3.27 -5.94
CA LEU A 64 3.03 3.46 -7.34
C LEU A 64 4.52 3.14 -7.52
N GLU A 65 5.38 3.93 -6.87
CA GLU A 65 6.83 3.75 -6.89
C GLU A 65 7.37 3.95 -5.47
N THR A 66 7.80 2.87 -4.83
CA THR A 66 8.25 2.88 -3.43
C THR A 66 9.60 2.21 -3.26
N ASP A 67 10.38 2.68 -2.30
CA ASP A 67 11.59 2.02 -1.85
C ASP A 67 11.31 0.80 -0.95
N ALA A 68 12.37 0.16 -0.47
CA ALA A 68 12.26 -1.03 0.39
C ALA A 68 11.66 -0.74 1.78
N ALA A 69 11.57 0.52 2.20
CA ALA A 69 10.92 0.95 3.44
C ALA A 69 9.45 1.34 3.23
N GLY A 70 8.95 1.29 1.98
CA GLY A 70 7.61 1.71 1.62
C GLY A 70 7.47 3.23 1.52
N ALA A 71 8.57 3.97 1.44
CA ALA A 71 8.54 5.40 1.18
C ALA A 71 8.50 5.65 -0.34
N GLY A 72 7.75 6.65 -0.78
CA GLY A 72 7.63 6.99 -2.20
C GLY A 72 6.24 7.44 -2.60
N ASP A 73 5.89 7.22 -3.86
CA ASP A 73 4.66 7.68 -4.48
C ASP A 73 3.51 6.69 -4.31
N TYR A 74 2.33 7.23 -4.02
CA TYR A 74 1.11 6.49 -3.75
C TYR A 74 -0.09 7.14 -4.43
N GLU A 75 -1.18 6.40 -4.53
CA GLU A 75 -2.52 6.96 -4.67
C GLU A 75 -3.33 6.68 -3.40
N VAL A 76 -4.15 7.66 -2.99
CA VAL A 76 -5.07 7.54 -1.85
C VAL A 76 -6.49 7.78 -2.32
N SER A 77 -7.40 6.86 -2.01
CA SER A 77 -8.84 7.06 -2.15
C SER A 77 -9.49 6.98 -0.77
N VAL A 78 -10.47 7.86 -0.53
CA VAL A 78 -11.26 7.92 0.71
C VAL A 78 -12.71 7.66 0.35
N ASP A 79 -13.36 6.72 1.04
CA ASP A 79 -14.75 6.30 0.83
C ASP A 79 -15.10 5.95 -0.63
N GLY A 80 -14.13 5.38 -1.35
CA GLY A 80 -14.29 5.00 -2.76
C GLY A 80 -14.34 6.16 -3.75
N ALA A 81 -14.00 7.38 -3.31
CA ALA A 81 -13.84 8.54 -4.18
C ALA A 81 -12.68 8.37 -5.18
N GLU A 82 -12.55 9.32 -6.10
CA GLU A 82 -11.43 9.37 -7.04
C GLU A 82 -10.08 9.32 -6.28
N ALA A 83 -9.18 8.47 -6.77
CA ALA A 83 -7.87 8.31 -6.17
C ALA A 83 -7.01 9.56 -6.44
N LEU A 84 -6.37 10.08 -5.40
CA LEU A 84 -5.56 11.28 -5.45
C LEU A 84 -4.07 10.92 -5.34
N PRO A 85 -3.19 11.65 -6.07
CA PRO A 85 -1.76 11.52 -5.88
C PRO A 85 -1.36 11.81 -4.44
N ALA A 86 -0.50 10.95 -3.90
CA ALA A 86 -0.03 11.00 -2.54
C ALA A 86 1.46 10.59 -2.46
N ALA A 87 2.05 10.84 -1.30
CA ALA A 87 3.39 10.34 -0.98
C ALA A 87 3.40 9.75 0.43
N ALA A 88 4.22 8.73 0.66
CA ALA A 88 4.42 8.14 1.98
C ALA A 88 5.88 8.24 2.41
N LEU A 89 6.10 8.33 3.73
CA LEU A 89 7.44 8.24 4.33
C LEU A 89 7.83 6.82 4.75
N GLY A 90 6.96 5.84 4.53
CA GLY A 90 7.16 4.43 4.84
C GLY A 90 5.85 3.64 4.81
N PHE A 91 5.91 2.33 5.07
CA PHE A 91 4.74 1.44 5.05
C PHE A 91 3.58 1.85 5.97
N ALA A 92 3.87 2.53 7.09
CA ALA A 92 2.87 3.01 8.05
C ALA A 92 2.48 4.48 7.82
N GLY A 93 3.00 5.10 6.76
CA GLY A 93 2.86 6.52 6.50
C GLY A 93 3.87 7.40 7.25
N PRO A 94 3.56 8.69 7.45
CA PRO A 94 2.34 9.35 7.03
C PRO A 94 2.16 9.30 5.50
N PHE A 95 0.95 8.96 5.07
CA PHE A 95 0.48 9.12 3.69
C PHE A 95 -0.05 10.53 3.54
N LEU A 96 0.54 11.33 2.66
CA LEU A 96 0.28 12.76 2.50
C LEU A 96 -0.39 13.01 1.16
N TRP A 97 -1.53 13.69 1.15
CA TRP A 97 -2.22 14.07 -0.09
C TRP A 97 -2.94 15.42 0.05
N GLN A 98 -3.36 15.99 -1.09
CA GLN A 98 -4.02 17.30 -1.16
C GLN A 98 -5.28 17.18 -2.04
N PRO A 99 -6.49 17.11 -1.45
CA PRO A 99 -7.73 16.99 -2.23
C PRO A 99 -8.13 18.29 -2.95
N SER A 100 -7.61 19.43 -2.50
CA SER A 100 -7.83 20.74 -3.11
C SER A 100 -6.70 21.69 -2.73
N GLU A 101 -6.59 22.80 -3.45
CA GLU A 101 -5.67 23.87 -3.06
C GLU A 101 -5.99 24.33 -1.63
N GLY A 102 -4.96 24.43 -0.79
CA GLY A 102 -5.13 24.88 0.59
C GLY A 102 -5.55 23.77 1.56
N THR A 103 -5.86 22.57 1.10
CA THR A 103 -6.19 21.44 1.97
C THR A 103 -5.07 20.42 1.99
N ARG A 104 -4.67 19.98 3.18
CA ARG A 104 -3.62 18.98 3.38
C ARG A 104 -4.14 17.87 4.27
N MET A 105 -3.90 16.64 3.85
CA MET A 105 -4.30 15.47 4.58
C MET A 105 -3.07 14.62 4.90
N ALA A 106 -3.08 14.00 6.08
CA ALA A 106 -2.07 13.02 6.48
C ALA A 106 -2.75 11.84 7.18
N LEU A 107 -2.49 10.62 6.74
CA LEU A 107 -2.92 9.40 7.43
C LEU A 107 -1.69 8.66 7.94
N SER A 108 -1.64 8.37 9.24
CA SER A 108 -0.57 7.58 9.85
C SER A 108 -1.15 6.36 10.54
N LEU A 109 -0.66 5.17 10.19
CA LEU A 109 -0.99 3.96 10.93
C LEU A 109 -0.17 3.96 12.21
N THR A 110 -0.85 3.84 13.34
CA THR A 110 -0.21 3.85 14.67
C THR A 110 -0.11 2.44 15.25
N SER A 111 -0.89 1.50 14.73
CA SER A 111 -0.77 0.06 14.96
C SER A 111 -1.45 -0.70 13.80
N GLU A 112 -1.56 -2.03 13.92
CA GLU A 112 -2.33 -2.84 12.96
C GLU A 112 -3.84 -2.53 12.98
N THR A 113 -4.35 -1.89 14.05
CA THR A 113 -5.78 -1.64 14.24
C THR A 113 -6.11 -0.19 14.54
N THR A 114 -5.14 0.73 14.49
CA THR A 114 -5.35 2.14 14.80
C THR A 114 -4.64 3.05 13.82
N ALA A 115 -5.25 4.21 13.54
CA ALA A 115 -4.67 5.24 12.70
C ALA A 115 -5.00 6.64 13.22
N LEU A 116 -4.22 7.62 12.77
CA LEU A 116 -4.49 9.04 12.94
C LEU A 116 -4.70 9.67 11.57
N TRP A 117 -5.84 10.34 11.38
CA TRP A 117 -6.10 11.13 10.18
C TRP A 117 -6.08 12.61 10.54
N THR A 118 -5.09 13.33 10.03
CA THR A 118 -4.97 14.78 10.20
C THR A 118 -5.48 15.48 8.95
N ARG A 119 -6.38 16.44 9.14
CA ARG A 119 -7.00 17.22 8.07
C ARG A 119 -6.76 18.69 8.33
N GLN A 120 -6.13 19.40 7.41
CA GLN A 120 -5.79 20.81 7.57
C GLN A 120 -6.36 21.64 6.42
N THR A 121 -7.02 22.73 6.75
CA THR A 121 -7.42 23.76 5.79
C THR A 121 -6.58 25.00 6.06
N THR A 122 -5.61 25.26 5.19
CA THR A 122 -4.69 26.41 5.25
C THR A 122 -5.21 27.61 4.45
N ARG A 123 -6.09 27.36 3.47
CA ARG A 123 -6.81 28.36 2.68
C ARG A 123 -8.16 27.76 2.31
N SER A 124 -9.24 28.49 2.58
CA SER A 124 -10.62 28.01 2.38
C SER A 124 -11.31 28.64 1.16
N GLY A 125 -10.65 29.57 0.46
CA GLY A 125 -11.28 30.39 -0.59
C GLY A 125 -12.30 31.40 -0.06
N THR A 126 -12.41 31.53 1.27
CA THR A 126 -13.25 32.48 2.00
C THR A 126 -12.39 33.21 3.04
N ASP A 127 -12.98 34.15 3.80
CA ASP A 127 -12.31 34.81 4.93
C ASP A 127 -12.26 33.93 6.21
N ALA A 128 -12.69 32.66 6.14
CA ALA A 128 -12.60 31.75 7.28
C ALA A 128 -11.13 31.49 7.67
N PRO A 129 -10.80 31.49 8.97
CA PRO A 129 -9.44 31.23 9.43
C PRO A 129 -8.99 29.80 9.08
N PRO A 130 -7.67 29.54 9.02
CA PRO A 130 -7.16 28.19 8.91
C PRO A 130 -7.66 27.28 10.05
N SER A 131 -7.91 26.02 9.73
CA SER A 131 -8.38 25.02 10.68
C SER A 131 -7.62 23.71 10.54
N ALA A 132 -7.67 22.89 11.59
CA ALA A 132 -7.08 21.57 11.61
C ALA A 132 -7.89 20.62 12.48
N GLU A 133 -8.10 19.41 12.01
CA GLU A 133 -8.74 18.33 12.76
C GLU A 133 -7.80 17.12 12.81
N ILE A 134 -7.83 16.39 13.92
CA ILE A 134 -7.17 15.10 14.07
C ILE A 134 -8.22 14.08 14.50
N ASP A 135 -8.40 13.07 13.68
CA ASP A 135 -9.28 11.93 13.95
C ASP A 135 -8.46 10.74 14.43
N PHE A 136 -8.89 10.17 15.55
CA PHE A 136 -8.40 8.90 16.06
C PHE A 136 -9.31 7.80 15.53
N LEU A 137 -8.71 6.84 14.83
CA LEU A 137 -9.42 5.80 14.11
C LEU A 137 -9.10 4.43 14.70
N THR A 138 -10.11 3.57 14.77
CA THR A 138 -9.91 2.12 14.83
C THR A 138 -10.15 1.54 13.45
N CYS A 139 -9.22 0.74 12.95
CA CYS A 139 -9.21 0.25 11.57
C CYS A 139 -9.11 -1.28 11.52
N ARG A 140 -9.61 -1.84 10.43
CA ARG A 140 -9.36 -3.22 10.00
C ARG A 140 -8.71 -3.19 8.64
N ILE A 141 -7.63 -3.95 8.48
CA ILE A 141 -7.02 -4.18 7.18
C ILE A 141 -7.89 -5.21 6.44
N LEU A 142 -8.33 -4.85 5.25
CA LEU A 142 -9.09 -5.72 4.37
C LEU A 142 -8.15 -6.51 3.44
N PRO A 143 -8.51 -7.75 3.06
CA PRO A 143 -7.74 -8.57 2.14
C PRO A 143 -7.71 -8.02 0.71
#